data_AF-A0A7C6IQB8-F1
#
_entry.id   AF-A0A7C6IQB8-F1
#
_cell.length_a   1.000
_cell.length_b   1.000
_cell.length_c   1.000
_cell.angle_alpha   90.00
_cell.angle_beta   90.00
_cell.angle_gamma   90.00
#
_symmetry.space_group_name_H-M   'P 1'
#
loop_
_entity.id
_entity.type
_entity.pdbx_description
1 polymer ?
#
loop_
_entity_poly.entity_id
_entity_poly.type
_entity_poly.pdbx_seq_one_letter_code
_entity_poly.pdbx_strand_id
1 'polypeptide(L)' 'VAPSGVDLVCIPAFTDVMIDDEERTAIKLIIEPR' A
#
# COMPACT_ATOMS: atom_id res chain seq x y z
N VAL A 1 -15.06 -7.14 1.49
CA VAL A 1 -14.46 -8.49 1.37
C VAL A 1 -14.32 -8.82 -0.11
N ALA A 2 -13.19 -9.38 -0.55
CA ALA A 2 -12.98 -9.66 -1.97
C ALA A 2 -14.04 -10.66 -2.46
N PRO A 3 -14.67 -10.44 -3.63
CA PRO A 3 -15.68 -11.36 -4.17
C PRO A 3 -15.17 -12.78 -4.40
N SER A 4 -13.84 -12.96 -4.48
CA SER A 4 -13.16 -14.23 -4.72
C SER A 4 -12.99 -15.12 -3.48
N GLY A 5 -13.46 -14.71 -2.29
CA GLY A 5 -13.29 -15.49 -1.06
C GLY A 5 -11.86 -15.51 -0.50
N VAL A 6 -10.95 -14.72 -1.08
CA VAL A 6 -9.61 -14.49 -0.54
C VAL A 6 -9.68 -13.37 0.47
N ASP A 7 -9.18 -13.61 1.68
CA ASP A 7 -9.02 -12.58 2.67
C ASP A 7 -7.65 -11.94 2.55
N LEU A 8 -7.60 -10.63 2.74
CA LEU A 8 -6.40 -9.81 2.52
C LEU A 8 -6.13 -9.00 3.78
N VAL A 9 -4.88 -8.98 4.20
CA VAL A 9 -4.38 -8.06 5.22
C VAL A 9 -3.72 -6.88 4.51
N CYS A 10 -4.07 -5.67 4.95
CA CYS A 10 -3.44 -4.43 4.49
C CYS A 10 -2.56 -3.88 5.61
N ILE A 11 -1.26 -3.77 5.36
CA ILE A 11 -0.30 -3.17 6.28
C ILE A 11 0.10 -1.79 5.73
N PRO A 12 -0.28 -0.68 6.39
CA PRO A 12 0.16 0.66 5.98
C PRO A 12 1.62 0.90 6.39
N ALA A 13 2.39 1.51 5.49
CA ALA A 13 3.76 1.95 5.74
C ALA A 13 4.03 3.29 5.07
N PHE A 14 4.88 4.13 5.67
CA PHE A 14 5.36 5.33 5.00
C PHE A 14 6.56 5.00 4.11
N THR A 15 6.64 5.64 2.96
CA THR A 15 7.78 5.56 2.05
C THR A 15 7.95 6.89 1.34
N ASP A 16 9.19 7.30 1.11
CA ASP A 16 9.46 8.47 0.28
C ASP A 16 9.42 8.09 -1.21
N VAL A 17 8.87 8.97 -2.03
CA VAL A 17 8.72 8.80 -3.48
C VAL A 17 9.03 10.12 -4.19
N MET A 18 9.61 10.02 -5.39
CA MET A 18 9.82 11.17 -6.27
C MET A 18 8.56 11.39 -7.13
N ILE A 19 7.98 12.58 -7.07
CA ILE A 19 6.85 13.01 -7.90
C ILE A 19 7.19 14.40 -8.43
N ASP A 20 7.20 14.57 -9.76
CA ASP A 20 7.52 15.85 -10.41
C ASP A 20 8.83 16.49 -9.92
N ASP A 21 9.88 15.66 -9.79
CA ASP A 21 11.20 16.03 -9.25
C ASP A 21 11.21 16.52 -7.78
N GLU A 22 10.11 16.34 -7.05
CA GLU A 22 10.00 16.61 -5.62
C GLU A 22 9.92 15.32 -4.79
N GLU A 23 10.67 15.28 -3.68
CA GLU A 23 10.59 14.19 -2.70
C GLU A 23 9.34 14.37 -1.82
N ARG A 24 8.47 13.36 -1.82
CA ARG A 24 7.21 13.37 -1.07
C ARG A 24 7.06 12.09 -0.26
N THR A 25 6.54 12.23 0.96
CA THR A 25 6.18 11.08 1.79
C THR A 25 4.83 10.52 1.35
N ALA A 26 4.81 9.28 0.88
CA ALA A 26 3.63 8.53 0.50
C ALA A 26 3.24 7.48 1.55
N ILE A 27 1.97 7.09 1.53
CA ILE A 27 1.47 5.91 2.25
C ILE A 27 1.40 4.75 1.27
N LYS A 28 2.18 3.69 1.55
CA LYS A 28 2.15 2.41 0.85
C LYS A 28 1.27 1.44 1.61
N LEU A 29 0.32 0.82 0.92
CA LEU A 29 -0.45 -0.31 1.44
C LEU A 29 0.19 -1.60 0.93
N ILE A 30 0.78 -2.36 1.84
CA ILE A 30 1.30 -3.70 1.56
C ILE A 30 0.13 -4.66 1.70
N ILE A 31 -0.16 -5.41 0.63
CA ILE A 31 -1.29 -6.34 0.56
C ILE A 31 -0.75 -7.76 0.56
N GLU A 32 -1.22 -8.58 1.51
CA GLU A 32 -0.89 -9.99 1.60
C GLU A 32 -2.15 -10.83 1.86
N PRO A 33 -2.21 -12.08 1.37
CA PRO A 33 -3.28 -13.00 1.75
C PRO A 33 -3.23 -13.27 3.26
N ARG A 34 -4.40 -13.35 3.89
CA ARG A 34 -4.53 -13.83 5.27
C ARG A 34 -4.51 -15.35 5.37
#